data_AF-E3MYY6-F1
#
_entry.id   AF-E3MYY6-F1
#
_cell.length_a   1.000
_cell.length_b   1.000
_cell.length_c   1.000
_cell.angle_alpha   90.00
_cell.angle_beta   90.00
_cell.angle_gamma   90.00
#
_symmetry.space_group_name_H-M   'P 1'
#
loop_
_entity.id
_entity.type
_entity.pdbx_description
1 polymer ?
#
loop_
_entity_poly.entity_id
_entity_poly.type
_entity_poly.pdbx_seq_one_letter_code
_entity_poly.pdbx_strand_id
1 'polypeptide(L)'
;MELVELPSIDFETAYSQEFVIRVLQHAKQLCLVITSLKILSGNISPEGYKYILEMHREVPELSLFCEVAAHFKYRVRLDFRVDDFLVSDGHWMHLEDFVNCKKVTVLDRNDYKQPKYANPEVPRALIRKWIESECRLEYLEVYGEQSNNWNTLKVLKSPEDAMGRRQ
;
A
#
# COMPACT_ATOMS: atom_id res chain seq x y z
N MET A 1 -9.42 -11.95 29.08
CA MET A 1 -9.19 -11.99 27.63
C MET A 1 -7.73 -11.66 27.44
N GLU A 2 -6.87 -12.67 27.31
CA GLU A 2 -5.44 -12.44 27.10
C GLU A 2 -5.25 -11.70 25.78
N LEU A 3 -4.47 -10.63 25.81
CA LEU A 3 -3.96 -9.98 24.61
C LEU A 3 -3.03 -11.00 23.95
N VAL A 4 -3.55 -11.75 22.99
CA VAL A 4 -2.69 -12.50 22.07
C VAL A 4 -1.94 -11.44 21.29
N GLU A 5 -0.63 -11.31 21.55
CA GLU A 5 0.24 -10.49 20.73
C GLU A 5 0.07 -10.94 19.28
N LEU A 6 -0.48 -10.06 18.47
CA LEU A 6 -0.79 -10.36 17.09
C LEU A 6 0.55 -10.42 16.32
N PRO A 7 0.82 -11.50 15.58
CA PRO A 7 2.13 -11.72 14.97
C PRO A 7 2.47 -10.67 13.90
N SER A 8 3.70 -10.17 13.97
CA SER A 8 4.39 -9.45 12.91
C SER A 8 5.23 -10.43 12.09
N ILE A 9 5.13 -10.37 10.77
CA ILE A 9 5.93 -11.19 9.86
C ILE A 9 6.78 -10.26 9.00
N ASP A 10 8.10 -10.36 9.18
CA ASP A 10 9.09 -9.56 8.48
C ASP A 10 9.98 -10.46 7.61
N PHE A 11 10.02 -10.19 6.31
CA PHE A 11 10.91 -10.82 5.35
C PHE A 11 12.03 -9.84 4.97
N GLU A 12 13.04 -9.72 5.83
CA GLU A 12 14.09 -8.69 5.72
C GLU A 12 15.13 -8.97 4.64
N THR A 13 15.45 -10.24 4.40
CA THR A 13 16.44 -10.68 3.39
C THR A 13 15.77 -11.24 2.14
N ALA A 14 16.52 -11.44 1.06
CA ALA A 14 16.00 -12.05 -0.16
C ALA A 14 15.58 -13.51 0.08
N TYR A 15 14.27 -13.74 0.23
CA TYR A 15 13.67 -15.07 0.25
C TYR A 15 13.12 -15.44 -1.13
N SER A 16 13.05 -16.74 -1.43
CA SER A 16 12.32 -17.18 -2.61
C SER A 16 10.84 -16.86 -2.46
N GLN A 17 10.17 -16.48 -3.55
CA GLN A 17 8.72 -16.28 -3.54
C GLN A 17 7.99 -17.51 -2.98
N GLU A 18 8.41 -18.72 -3.37
CA GLU A 18 7.80 -19.95 -2.89
C GLU A 18 7.82 -20.03 -1.36
N PHE A 19 8.94 -19.67 -0.73
CA PHE A 19 9.06 -19.65 0.71
C PHE A 19 8.09 -18.63 1.34
N VAL A 20 8.09 -17.39 0.86
CA VAL A 20 7.20 -16.32 1.36
C VAL A 20 5.74 -16.75 1.26
N ILE A 21 5.31 -17.24 0.10
CA ILE A 21 3.92 -17.65 -0.13
C ILE A 21 3.54 -18.84 0.77
N ARG A 22 4.42 -19.83 0.93
CA ARG A 22 4.16 -20.99 1.82
C ARG A 22 4.03 -20.56 3.29
N VAL A 23 4.86 -19.64 3.76
CA VAL A 23 4.75 -19.11 5.14
C VAL A 23 3.42 -18.39 5.33
N LEU A 24 3.02 -17.53 4.39
CA LEU A 24 1.74 -16.82 4.47
C LEU A 24 0.54 -17.77 4.40
N GLN A 25 0.60 -18.79 3.54
CA GLN A 25 -0.42 -19.86 3.48
C GLN A 25 -0.52 -20.61 4.80
N HIS A 26 0.62 -20.91 5.44
CA HIS A 26 0.64 -21.61 6.72
C HIS A 26 0.09 -20.73 7.86
N ALA A 27 0.46 -19.45 7.91
CA ALA A 27 -0.10 -18.50 8.87
C ALA A 27 -1.63 -18.41 8.75
N LYS A 28 -2.15 -18.39 7.51
CA LYS A 28 -3.58 -18.45 7.24
C LYS A 28 -4.22 -19.74 7.74
N GLN A 29 -3.60 -20.90 7.49
CA GLN A 29 -4.11 -22.20 7.97
C GLN A 29 -4.22 -22.26 9.49
N LEU A 30 -3.29 -21.61 10.19
CA LEU A 30 -3.29 -21.48 11.65
C LEU A 30 -4.26 -20.41 12.18
N CYS A 31 -5.04 -19.76 11.31
CA CYS A 31 -5.95 -18.66 11.65
C CYS A 31 -5.25 -17.52 12.41
N LEU A 32 -3.96 -17.27 12.10
CA LEU A 32 -3.22 -16.17 12.70
C LEU A 32 -3.71 -14.85 12.14
N VAL A 33 -3.99 -13.91 13.04
CA VAL A 33 -4.32 -12.53 12.69
C VAL A 33 -3.00 -11.77 12.57
N ILE A 34 -2.51 -11.61 11.35
CA ILE A 34 -1.28 -10.84 11.07
C ILE A 34 -1.57 -9.35 11.26
N THR A 35 -0.83 -8.68 12.14
CA THR A 35 -0.93 -7.24 12.35
C THR A 35 -0.03 -6.44 11.43
N SER A 36 1.15 -6.99 11.14
CA SER A 36 2.14 -6.35 10.29
C SER A 36 2.76 -7.40 9.37
N LEU A 37 2.72 -7.13 8.08
CA LEU A 37 3.43 -7.90 7.06
C LEU A 37 4.37 -6.97 6.32
N LYS A 38 5.67 -7.24 6.39
CA LYS A 38 6.65 -6.53 5.56
C LYS A 38 7.48 -7.49 4.74
N ILE A 39 7.55 -7.18 3.45
CA ILE A 39 8.35 -7.90 2.47
C ILE A 39 9.40 -6.90 2.01
N LEU A 40 10.56 -6.92 2.65
CA LEU A 40 11.58 -5.87 2.48
C LEU A 40 12.54 -6.15 1.32
N SER A 41 12.60 -7.40 0.86
CA SER A 41 13.50 -7.84 -0.20
C SER A 41 12.93 -9.09 -0.90
N GLY A 42 13.06 -9.13 -2.22
CA GLY A 42 12.71 -10.31 -3.01
C GLY A 42 12.15 -9.95 -4.38
N ASN A 43 12.36 -10.84 -5.35
CA ASN A 43 11.69 -10.78 -6.64
C ASN A 43 10.38 -11.54 -6.52
N ILE A 44 9.27 -10.82 -6.40
CA ILE A 44 7.93 -11.39 -6.33
C ILE A 44 7.31 -11.28 -7.72
N SER A 45 6.95 -12.43 -8.31
CA SER A 45 6.21 -12.46 -9.57
C SER A 45 4.91 -11.66 -9.49
N PRO A 46 4.41 -11.14 -10.62
CA PRO A 46 3.09 -10.54 -10.71
C PRO A 46 1.98 -11.33 -9.99
N GLU A 47 1.98 -12.66 -10.13
CA GLU A 47 0.98 -13.55 -9.53
C GLU A 47 1.14 -13.60 -8.00
N GLY A 48 2.38 -13.71 -7.51
CA GLY A 48 2.69 -13.66 -6.08
C GLY A 48 2.29 -12.33 -5.45
N TYR A 49 2.54 -11.22 -6.14
CA TYR A 49 2.21 -9.88 -5.67
C TYR A 49 0.70 -9.69 -5.53
N LYS A 50 -0.07 -10.11 -6.55
CA LYS A 50 -1.54 -10.13 -6.50
C LYS A 50 -2.05 -10.97 -5.34
N TYR A 51 -1.50 -12.17 -5.17
CA TYR A 51 -1.88 -13.04 -4.07
C TYR A 51 -1.69 -12.35 -2.70
N ILE A 52 -0.55 -11.69 -2.48
CA ILE A 52 -0.27 -10.98 -1.24
C ILE A 52 -1.30 -9.88 -1.00
N LEU A 53 -1.57 -9.03 -2.01
CA LEU A 53 -2.57 -7.95 -1.93
C LEU A 53 -3.98 -8.47 -1.62
N GLU A 54 -4.40 -9.55 -2.28
CA GLU A 54 -5.75 -10.12 -2.09
C GLU A 54 -5.93 -10.76 -0.72
N MET A 55 -4.87 -11.39 -0.23
CA MET A 55 -4.88 -12.11 1.04
C MET A 55 -4.73 -11.20 2.25
N HIS A 56 -4.01 -10.09 2.12
CA HIS A 56 -3.71 -9.14 3.21
C HIS A 56 -4.39 -7.79 2.97
N ARG A 57 -5.58 -7.82 2.37
CA ARG A 57 -6.37 -6.61 2.09
C ARG A 57 -6.94 -5.94 3.33
N GLU A 58 -6.94 -6.62 4.48
CA GLU A 58 -7.44 -6.12 5.75
C GLU A 58 -6.45 -6.47 6.87
N VAL A 59 -5.27 -5.86 6.82
CA VAL A 59 -4.25 -5.91 7.89
C VAL A 59 -3.92 -4.50 8.37
N PRO A 60 -3.52 -4.28 9.63
CA PRO A 60 -3.10 -2.97 10.11
C PRO A 60 -1.90 -2.40 9.34
N GLU A 61 -0.88 -3.20 9.04
CA GLU A 61 0.29 -2.72 8.32
C GLU A 61 0.69 -3.70 7.21
N LEU A 62 0.87 -3.18 6.00
CA LEU A 62 1.38 -3.92 4.84
C LEU A 62 2.45 -3.09 4.14
N SER A 63 3.69 -3.58 4.18
CA SER A 63 4.85 -2.94 3.55
C SER A 63 5.46 -3.84 2.48
N LEU A 64 5.45 -3.38 1.23
CA LEU A 64 5.96 -4.13 0.07
C LEU A 64 7.14 -3.38 -0.54
N PHE A 65 8.35 -3.70 -0.10
CA PHE A 65 9.59 -3.20 -0.71
C PHE A 65 10.17 -4.18 -1.75
N CYS A 66 9.32 -4.70 -2.63
CA CYS A 66 9.73 -5.53 -3.74
C CYS A 66 9.45 -4.81 -5.06
N GLU A 67 10.41 -4.90 -5.99
CA GLU A 67 10.20 -4.48 -7.37
C GLU A 67 9.19 -5.43 -8.03
N VAL A 68 8.31 -4.85 -8.84
CA VAL A 68 7.34 -5.62 -9.62
C VAL A 68 7.56 -5.34 -11.10
N ALA A 69 7.24 -6.32 -11.95
CA ALA A 69 7.50 -6.20 -13.39
C ALA A 69 6.81 -4.95 -13.98
N ALA A 70 7.50 -4.22 -14.88
CA ALA A 70 7.01 -2.97 -15.49
C ALA A 70 5.60 -3.03 -16.11
N HIS A 71 5.21 -4.20 -16.60
CA HIS A 71 3.92 -4.45 -17.25
C HIS A 71 2.82 -4.87 -16.26
N PHE A 72 3.13 -4.88 -14.96
CA PHE A 72 2.19 -5.23 -13.92
C PHE A 72 1.04 -4.23 -13.89
N LYS A 73 -0.17 -4.76 -13.92
CA LYS A 73 -1.41 -3.99 -13.83
C LYS A 73 -2.33 -4.68 -12.84
N TYR A 74 -2.77 -3.91 -11.86
CA TYR A 74 -3.70 -4.39 -10.84
C TYR A 74 -4.54 -3.22 -10.32
N ARG A 75 -5.82 -3.48 -10.09
CA ARG A 75 -6.74 -2.56 -9.39
C ARG A 75 -7.14 -3.27 -8.11
N VAL A 76 -6.88 -2.65 -6.96
CA VAL A 76 -7.31 -3.22 -5.68
C VAL A 76 -8.83 -3.17 -5.59
N ARG A 77 -9.40 -4.10 -4.83
CA ARG A 77 -10.84 -4.15 -4.59
C ARG A 77 -11.26 -3.09 -3.57
N LEU A 78 -12.54 -2.74 -3.56
CA LEU A 78 -13.09 -1.76 -2.61
C LEU A 78 -12.94 -2.17 -1.14
N ASP A 79 -12.81 -3.47 -0.85
CA ASP A 79 -12.56 -4.00 0.49
C ASP A 79 -11.08 -4.01 0.88
N PHE A 80 -10.21 -3.37 0.10
CA PHE A 80 -8.83 -3.10 0.49
C PHE A 80 -8.78 -1.97 1.53
N ARG A 81 -8.45 -2.32 2.76
CA ARG A 81 -8.69 -1.56 3.99
C ARG A 81 -7.52 -1.56 4.96
N VAL A 82 -6.30 -1.66 4.44
CA VAL A 82 -5.06 -1.61 5.23
C VAL A 82 -4.91 -0.27 5.95
N ASP A 83 -4.51 -0.25 7.23
CA ASP A 83 -4.34 1.01 7.96
C ASP A 83 -3.09 1.77 7.49
N ASP A 84 -1.90 1.16 7.49
CA ASP A 84 -0.68 1.72 6.92
C ASP A 84 -0.17 0.86 5.76
N PHE A 85 -0.36 1.37 4.53
CA PHE A 85 0.06 0.69 3.31
C PHE A 85 1.28 1.39 2.71
N LEU A 86 2.37 0.65 2.53
CA LEU A 86 3.59 1.15 1.91
C LEU A 86 4.00 0.27 0.74
N VAL A 87 4.32 0.89 -0.40
CA VAL A 87 4.98 0.20 -1.52
C VAL A 87 6.25 0.92 -1.95
N SER A 88 7.28 0.16 -2.32
CA SER A 88 8.51 0.72 -2.91
C SER A 88 8.46 0.89 -4.42
N ASP A 89 7.43 0.35 -5.07
CA ASP A 89 7.21 0.46 -6.50
C ASP A 89 5.72 0.64 -6.79
N GLY A 90 5.32 1.89 -6.98
CA GLY A 90 3.93 2.29 -7.16
C GLY A 90 3.49 2.49 -8.60
N HIS A 91 4.27 2.11 -9.63
CA HIS A 91 3.95 2.43 -11.04
C HIS A 91 2.58 1.90 -11.49
N TRP A 92 2.14 0.77 -10.92
CA TRP A 92 0.87 0.11 -11.21
C TRP A 92 -0.31 0.72 -10.45
N MET A 93 -0.05 1.48 -9.37
CA MET A 93 -1.10 1.95 -8.48
C MET A 93 -1.97 3.02 -9.14
N HIS A 94 -3.22 3.01 -8.70
CA HIS A 94 -4.21 4.03 -8.97
C HIS A 94 -4.66 4.57 -7.62
N LEU A 95 -4.13 5.73 -7.22
CA LEU A 95 -4.23 6.23 -5.84
C LEU A 95 -5.67 6.30 -5.35
N GLU A 96 -6.61 6.60 -6.24
CA GLU A 96 -8.04 6.69 -5.93
C GLU A 96 -8.65 5.36 -5.43
N ASP A 97 -8.00 4.23 -5.66
CA ASP A 97 -8.46 2.94 -5.12
C ASP A 97 -8.12 2.75 -3.64
N PHE A 98 -7.13 3.47 -3.13
CA PHE A 98 -6.60 3.31 -1.78
C PHE A 98 -7.22 4.29 -0.77
N VAL A 99 -8.32 4.95 -1.15
CA VAL A 99 -9.06 5.87 -0.26
C VAL A 99 -9.63 5.17 0.99
N ASN A 100 -9.70 3.84 0.98
CA ASN A 100 -10.14 3.02 2.10
C ASN A 100 -8.99 2.60 3.05
N CYS A 101 -7.74 2.92 2.71
CA CYS A 101 -6.62 2.87 3.66
C CYS A 101 -6.64 4.10 4.57
N LYS A 102 -5.98 4.05 5.74
CA LYS A 102 -5.78 5.28 6.55
C LYS A 102 -4.56 6.06 6.08
N LYS A 103 -3.47 5.36 5.81
CA LYS A 103 -2.20 5.88 5.36
C LYS A 103 -1.69 5.12 4.16
N VAL A 104 -1.23 5.85 3.15
CA VAL A 104 -0.61 5.30 1.94
C VAL A 104 0.72 5.99 1.71
N THR A 105 1.79 5.21 1.57
CA THR A 105 3.13 5.68 1.24
C THR A 105 3.61 4.99 -0.03
N VAL A 106 3.92 5.78 -1.06
CA VAL A 106 4.46 5.27 -2.32
C VAL A 106 5.87 5.80 -2.50
N LEU A 107 6.85 4.90 -2.54
CA LEU A 107 8.18 5.22 -3.03
C LEU A 107 8.17 4.86 -4.51
N ASP A 108 8.29 5.82 -5.41
CA ASP A 108 8.42 5.59 -6.84
C ASP A 108 9.92 5.55 -7.17
N ARG A 109 10.56 4.42 -6.83
CA ARG A 109 12.01 4.20 -6.98
C ARG A 109 12.44 3.84 -8.41
N ASN A 110 11.52 3.90 -9.37
CA ASN A 110 11.78 3.40 -10.71
C ASN A 110 12.19 4.53 -11.66
N ASP A 111 13.21 4.27 -12.47
CA ASP A 111 13.70 5.14 -13.57
C ASP A 111 12.69 5.28 -14.73
N TYR A 112 11.45 4.84 -14.56
CA TYR A 112 10.42 5.00 -15.59
C TYR A 112 10.20 6.50 -15.82
N LYS A 113 10.42 6.90 -17.08
CA LYS A 113 10.33 8.29 -17.54
C LYS A 113 9.03 8.93 -17.06
N GLN A 114 9.19 9.78 -16.04
CA GLN A 114 8.18 10.52 -15.30
C GLN A 114 7.25 9.64 -14.43
N PRO A 115 7.24 9.87 -13.10
CA PRO A 115 6.22 9.35 -12.22
C PRO A 115 4.83 9.64 -12.79
N LYS A 116 3.96 8.64 -12.91
CA LYS A 116 2.54 8.82 -13.29
C LYS A 116 1.87 9.91 -12.45
N TYR A 117 2.35 10.09 -11.22
CA TYR A 117 1.90 11.08 -10.25
C TYR A 117 2.36 12.51 -10.51
N ALA A 118 3.31 12.72 -11.42
CA ALA A 118 3.67 14.05 -11.92
C ALA A 118 2.58 14.63 -12.84
N ASN A 119 1.69 13.80 -13.38
CA ASN A 119 0.50 14.29 -14.09
C ASN A 119 -0.51 14.84 -13.06
N PRO A 120 -0.85 16.15 -13.10
CA PRO A 120 -1.72 16.79 -12.11
C PRO A 120 -3.15 16.26 -12.09
N GLU A 121 -3.63 15.59 -13.15
CA GLU A 121 -4.97 15.00 -13.18
C GLU A 121 -5.11 13.81 -12.22
N VAL A 122 -4.02 13.08 -11.97
CA VAL A 122 -4.00 11.94 -11.03
C VAL A 122 -4.25 12.38 -9.58
N PRO A 123 -3.46 13.31 -8.98
CA PRO A 123 -3.74 13.80 -7.64
C PRO A 123 -5.06 14.56 -7.56
N ARG A 124 -5.50 15.26 -8.62
CA ARG A 124 -6.83 15.91 -8.64
C ARG A 124 -7.98 14.91 -8.51
N ALA A 125 -7.93 13.80 -9.24
CA ALA A 125 -8.96 12.76 -9.16
C ALA A 125 -9.03 12.13 -7.76
N LEU A 126 -7.87 11.89 -7.14
CA LEU A 126 -7.79 11.44 -5.76
C LEU A 126 -8.40 12.45 -4.78
N ILE A 127 -7.95 13.71 -4.82
CA ILE A 127 -8.41 14.77 -3.91
C ILE A 127 -9.93 14.94 -4.02
N ARG A 128 -10.46 14.91 -5.25
CA ARG A 128 -11.90 14.97 -5.49
C ARG A 128 -12.61 13.81 -4.77
N LYS A 129 -12.18 12.57 -4.99
CA LYS A 129 -12.77 11.39 -4.34
C LYS A 129 -12.63 11.45 -2.82
N TRP A 130 -11.52 11.95 -2.31
CA TRP A 130 -11.25 12.11 -0.88
C TRP A 130 -12.21 13.10 -0.21
N ILE A 131 -12.46 14.25 -0.84
CA ILE A 131 -13.37 15.27 -0.30
C ILE A 131 -14.83 14.84 -0.44
N GLU A 132 -15.19 14.26 -1.59
CA GLU A 132 -16.58 13.96 -1.94
C GLU A 132 -17.11 12.68 -1.27
N SER A 133 -16.25 11.74 -0.89
CA SER A 133 -16.66 10.47 -0.28
C SER A 133 -16.28 10.36 1.21
N GLU A 134 -17.06 9.58 1.96
CA GLU A 134 -16.67 9.16 3.30
C GLU A 134 -15.56 8.10 3.22
N CYS A 135 -14.34 8.57 2.96
CA CYS A 135 -13.18 7.71 2.87
C CYS A 135 -12.36 7.71 4.17
N ARG A 136 -11.59 6.62 4.36
CA ARG A 136 -10.74 6.41 5.54
C ARG A 136 -9.38 7.09 5.43
N LEU A 137 -8.99 7.51 4.24
CA LEU A 137 -7.68 8.12 4.00
C LEU A 137 -7.51 9.39 4.83
N GLU A 138 -6.43 9.41 5.59
CA GLU A 138 -5.99 10.51 6.44
C GLU A 138 -4.64 11.06 5.95
N TYR A 139 -3.78 10.17 5.43
CA TYR A 139 -2.42 10.50 4.99
C TYR A 139 -2.08 9.85 3.65
N LEU A 140 -1.63 10.67 2.69
CA LEU A 140 -0.97 10.18 1.48
C LEU A 140 0.42 10.83 1.38
N GLU A 141 1.41 10.00 1.09
CA GLU A 141 2.74 10.45 0.70
C GLU A 141 3.24 9.71 -0.54
N VAL A 142 3.69 10.49 -1.52
CA VAL A 142 4.29 9.98 -2.75
C VAL A 142 5.67 10.59 -2.89
N TYR A 143 6.68 9.74 -2.97
CA TYR A 143 8.06 10.10 -3.23
C TYR A 143 8.39 9.74 -4.67
N GLY A 144 8.83 10.70 -5.47
CA GLY A 144 9.39 10.44 -6.79
C GLY A 144 10.88 10.75 -6.81
N GLU A 145 11.68 9.82 -7.33
CA GLU A 145 13.08 10.08 -7.64
C GLU A 145 13.18 10.70 -9.04
N GLN A 146 13.54 11.98 -9.12
CA GLN A 146 13.96 12.59 -10.39
C GLN A 146 15.39 13.07 -10.23
N SER A 147 16.33 12.34 -10.83
CA SER A 147 17.73 12.76 -11.03
C SER A 147 18.31 13.54 -9.83
N ASN A 148 18.62 12.80 -8.75
CA ASN A 148 19.27 13.29 -7.53
C ASN A 148 18.45 14.25 -6.63
N ASN A 149 17.15 14.46 -6.88
CA ASN A 149 16.25 15.18 -5.98
C ASN A 149 14.95 14.40 -5.73
N TRP A 150 14.56 14.32 -4.45
CA TRP A 150 13.30 13.72 -4.04
C TRP A 150 12.19 14.76 -4.16
N ASN A 151 11.24 14.52 -5.06
CA ASN A 151 9.99 15.27 -5.08
C ASN A 151 8.99 14.57 -4.18
N THR A 152 8.37 15.30 -3.25
CA THR A 152 7.39 14.74 -2.32
C THR A 152 6.04 15.42 -2.46
N LEU A 153 5.00 14.63 -2.72
CA LEU A 153 3.61 15.04 -2.56
C LEU A 153 3.13 14.50 -1.21
N LYS A 154 2.84 15.38 -0.26
CA LYS A 154 2.17 15.04 0.99
C LYS A 154 0.77 15.64 0.99
N VAL A 155 -0.22 14.84 1.33
CA VAL A 155 -1.59 15.33 1.50
C VAL A 155 -2.12 14.78 2.82
N LEU A 156 -2.68 15.67 3.64
CA LEU A 156 -3.16 15.42 4.99
C LEU A 156 -4.62 15.86 5.09
N LYS A 157 -5.47 15.04 5.71
CA LYS A 157 -6.80 15.49 6.11
C LYS A 157 -6.67 16.34 7.37
N SER A 158 -7.28 17.54 7.38
CA SER A 158 -7.34 18.35 8.59
C SER A 158 -8.17 17.61 9.67
N PRO A 159 -7.78 17.67 10.95
CA PRO A 159 -8.60 17.12 12.04
C PRO A 159 -10.03 17.68 12.06
N GLU A 160 -10.21 18.91 11.59
CA GLU A 160 -11.51 19.60 11.54
C GLU A 160 -12.48 18.97 10.52
N ASP A 161 -11.95 18.40 9.42
CA ASP A 161 -12.74 17.76 8.37
C ASP A 161 -13.29 16.38 8.79
N ALA A 162 -12.72 15.75 9.83
CA ALA A 162 -13.18 14.47 10.37
C ALA A 162 -14.35 14.62 11.35
N MET A 163 -14.54 15.80 11.94
CA MET A 163 -15.61 16.10 12.90
C MET A 163 -16.82 16.83 12.28
N GLY A 164 -16.72 17.27 11.02
CA GLY A 164 -17.68 18.16 10.37
C GLY A 164 -18.74 17.49 9.48
N ARG A 165 -19.44 16.45 9.93
CA ARG A 165 -20.73 16.02 9.33
C ARG A 165 -21.66 15.43 10.40
N ARG A 166 -22.03 16.25 11.39
CA ARG A 166 -23.26 16.08 12.16
C ARG A 166 -24.02 17.40 12.13
N GLN A 167 -24.84 17.58 11.10
CA GLN A 167 -26.00 18.47 11.13
C GLN A 167 -27.18 17.69 10.58
#